data_AF-A0A7J0G6R6-F1
#
_entry.id   AF-A0A7J0G6R6-F1
#
_cell.length_a   1.000
_cell.length_b   1.000
_cell.length_c   1.000
_cell.angle_alpha   90.00
_cell.angle_beta   90.00
_cell.angle_gamma   90.00
#
_symmetry.space_group_name_H-M   'P 1'
#
loop_
_entity.id
_entity.type
_entity.pdbx_description
1 polymer ?
#
loop_
_entity_poly.entity_id
_entity_poly.type
_entity_poly.pdbx_seq_one_letter_code
_entity_poly.pdbx_strand_id
1 'polypeptide(L)'
;MAVAIFRLKVEPAISLWGESQPQVELRFYLARDVLVDNKGIPWSGGGRRKYGASVLGWQDRETGTGEKNFISFCMVCKDLGSNRICHHELETARINGLLGNIDANTGDPQIGWDTDQFMTDIAEATLVMQSVVRNGGIAPGGFNFDAKLRRESTDVEDLFIAHVGGMDTMARGLRNVAKLIEDGSLAELVLNRYQSFDSELGALVEAGKADFDLLEKKAMEWGELQVPSAKQELAEMIFQSVL
;
A
#
# COMPACT_ATOMS: atom_id res chain seq x y z
N MET A 1 5.43 -25.99 4.82
CA MET A 1 5.32 -24.60 4.35
C MET A 1 6.11 -23.76 5.35
N ALA A 2 7.27 -23.25 4.97
CA ALA A 2 8.04 -22.34 5.82
C ALA A 2 7.51 -20.93 5.56
N VAL A 3 6.91 -20.30 6.56
CA VAL A 3 6.37 -18.95 6.47
C VAL A 3 7.48 -18.01 6.95
N ALA A 4 8.02 -17.19 6.05
CA ALA A 4 8.92 -16.11 6.43
C ALA A 4 8.09 -14.84 6.62
N ILE A 5 8.02 -14.33 7.86
CA ILE A 5 7.30 -13.10 8.20
C ILE A 5 8.30 -11.97 8.45
N PHE A 6 8.17 -10.87 7.72
CA PHE A 6 9.06 -9.71 7.83
C PHE A 6 8.35 -8.57 8.54
N ARG A 7 8.91 -8.06 9.64
CA ARG A 7 8.34 -6.92 10.36
C ARG A 7 9.08 -5.64 10.00
N LEU A 8 8.41 -4.71 9.34
CA LEU A 8 8.92 -3.36 9.09
C LEU A 8 8.44 -2.43 10.21
N LYS A 9 9.38 -1.84 10.95
CA LYS A 9 9.09 -0.74 11.88
C LYS A 9 9.82 0.50 11.36
N VAL A 10 9.07 1.57 11.07
CA VAL A 10 9.65 2.88 10.76
C VAL A 10 9.73 3.64 12.08
N GLU A 11 10.93 3.93 12.56
CA GLU A 11 11.14 4.72 13.76
C GLU A 11 11.74 6.08 13.41
N PRO A 12 11.33 7.18 14.09
CA PRO A 12 12.09 8.42 14.02
C PRO A 12 13.41 8.21 14.78
N ALA A 13 14.55 8.26 14.08
CA ALA A 13 15.83 8.27 14.75
C ALA A 13 16.30 9.70 15.00
N ILE A 14 16.70 9.98 16.22
CA ILE A 14 17.38 11.21 16.60
C ILE A 14 18.84 11.05 16.16
N SER A 15 19.26 11.81 15.15
CA SER A 15 20.68 11.92 14.81
C SER A 15 21.42 12.68 15.92
N LEU A 16 22.68 12.35 16.16
CA LEU A 16 23.58 13.09 17.07
C LEU A 16 23.81 14.56 16.66
N TRP A 17 23.16 15.02 15.58
CA TRP A 17 23.27 16.36 14.99
C TRP A 17 21.93 17.09 14.84
N GLY A 18 20.85 16.61 15.46
CA GLY A 18 19.61 17.40 15.61
C GLY A 18 18.69 17.45 14.39
N GLU A 19 18.97 16.72 13.32
CA GLU A 19 18.02 16.52 12.22
C GLU A 19 17.33 15.16 12.32
N SER A 20 15.99 15.18 12.27
CA SER A 20 15.15 13.98 12.25
C SER A 20 15.13 13.37 10.84
N GLN A 21 15.98 12.39 10.61
CA GLN A 21 15.96 11.59 9.38
C GLN A 21 15.18 10.28 9.67
N PRO A 22 14.18 9.88 8.85
CA PRO A 22 13.50 8.61 9.04
C PRO A 22 14.50 7.46 8.84
N GLN A 23 14.77 6.69 9.88
CA GLN A 23 15.57 5.47 9.77
C GLN A 23 14.62 4.30 9.55
N VAL A 24 14.77 3.63 8.42
CA VAL A 24 14.00 2.43 8.09
C VAL A 24 14.83 1.21 8.43
N GLU A 25 14.51 0.53 9.53
CA GLU A 25 15.19 -0.70 9.94
C GLU A 25 14.38 -1.93 9.45
N LEU A 26 14.99 -2.72 8.56
CA LEU A 26 14.44 -4.01 8.14
C LEU A 26 14.96 -5.10 9.10
N ARG A 27 14.09 -5.67 9.94
CA ARG A 27 14.48 -6.78 10.83
C ARG A 27 13.99 -8.12 10.29
N PHE A 28 14.94 -9.02 10.07
CA PHE A 28 14.70 -10.38 9.59
C PHE A 28 14.44 -11.33 10.76
N TYR A 29 13.27 -11.98 10.77
CA TYR A 29 12.98 -13.06 11.71
C TYR A 29 12.56 -14.32 10.95
N LEU A 30 13.32 -15.40 11.09
CA LEU A 30 12.87 -16.75 10.71
C LEU A 30 11.94 -17.26 11.81
N ALA A 31 10.65 -16.94 11.71
CA ALA A 31 9.66 -17.42 12.65
C ALA A 31 9.27 -18.87 12.34
N ARG A 32 9.44 -19.78 13.31
CA ARG A 32 9.05 -21.19 13.15
C ARG A 32 7.57 -21.45 13.42
N ASP A 33 6.84 -20.52 14.03
CA ASP A 33 5.40 -20.63 14.31
C ASP A 33 4.80 -19.23 14.53
N VAL A 34 4.12 -18.65 13.53
CA VAL A 34 3.17 -17.55 13.74
C VAL A 34 2.07 -17.65 12.66
N LEU A 35 1.09 -18.52 12.91
CA LEU A 35 -0.22 -18.50 12.23
C LEU A 35 -1.31 -18.56 13.29
N VAL A 36 -1.30 -17.59 14.20
CA VAL A 36 -2.31 -17.46 15.25
C VAL A 36 -2.61 -15.99 15.43
N ASP A 37 -3.88 -15.61 15.33
CA ASP A 37 -4.32 -14.26 15.69
C ASP A 37 -4.09 -13.99 17.19
N ASN A 38 -4.27 -12.74 17.64
CA ASN A 38 -4.17 -12.36 19.05
C ASN A 38 -5.15 -13.11 19.99
N LYS A 39 -5.99 -14.02 19.46
CA LYS A 39 -7.01 -14.80 20.18
C LYS A 39 -6.79 -16.32 20.11
N GLY A 40 -5.72 -16.82 19.51
CA GLY A 40 -5.45 -18.26 19.53
C GLY A 40 -6.12 -19.07 18.41
N ILE A 41 -6.73 -18.42 17.40
CA ILE A 41 -7.56 -19.13 16.40
C ILE A 41 -6.74 -19.50 15.15
N PRO A 42 -6.71 -20.78 14.74
CA PRO A 42 -6.09 -21.19 13.48
C PRO A 42 -6.82 -20.62 12.28
N TRP A 43 -6.09 -20.02 11.33
CA TRP A 43 -6.66 -19.47 10.11
C TRP A 43 -7.21 -20.59 9.22
N SER A 44 -8.53 -20.69 9.08
CA SER A 44 -9.17 -21.65 8.18
C SER A 44 -9.16 -21.12 6.74
N GLY A 45 -8.21 -21.59 5.93
CA GLY A 45 -8.17 -21.36 4.49
C GLY A 45 -9.42 -21.96 3.82
N GLY A 46 -10.39 -21.11 3.51
CA GLY A 46 -11.67 -21.57 2.95
C GLY A 46 -12.69 -20.45 2.81
N GLY A 47 -12.37 -19.38 2.10
CA GLY A 47 -13.32 -18.32 1.80
C GLY A 47 -12.92 -17.57 0.53
N ARG A 48 -13.89 -17.30 -0.35
CA ARG A 48 -13.70 -16.42 -1.51
C ARG A 48 -13.00 -15.13 -1.05
N ARG A 49 -11.81 -14.87 -1.57
CA ARG A 49 -11.02 -13.66 -1.28
C ARG A 49 -11.86 -12.43 -1.56
N LYS A 50 -12.02 -11.55 -0.57
CA LYS A 50 -12.90 -10.37 -0.64
C LYS A 50 -12.05 -9.11 -0.75
N TYR A 51 -12.48 -8.17 -1.59
CA TYR A 51 -11.81 -6.90 -1.90
C TYR A 51 -11.89 -5.90 -0.73
N GLY A 52 -10.91 -5.01 -0.56
CA GLY A 52 -10.80 -4.11 0.58
C GLY A 52 -12.05 -3.25 0.81
N ALA A 53 -12.58 -2.62 -0.24
CA ALA A 53 -13.79 -1.80 -0.15
C ALA A 53 -15.07 -2.61 0.15
N SER A 54 -15.18 -3.85 -0.35
CA SER A 54 -16.34 -4.70 -0.07
C SER A 54 -16.26 -5.33 1.32
N VAL A 55 -15.06 -5.62 1.81
CA VAL A 55 -14.82 -6.02 3.20
C VAL A 55 -15.12 -4.86 4.14
N LEU A 56 -14.71 -3.64 3.80
CA LEU A 56 -15.06 -2.43 4.55
C LEU A 56 -16.58 -2.28 4.70
N GLY A 57 -17.31 -2.30 3.57
CA GLY A 57 -18.77 -2.19 3.60
C GLY A 57 -19.47 -3.35 4.32
N TRP A 58 -18.88 -4.54 4.32
CA TRP A 58 -19.38 -5.67 5.12
C TRP A 58 -19.10 -5.49 6.61
N GLN A 59 -17.90 -5.06 6.99
CA GLN A 59 -17.56 -4.78 8.40
C GLN A 59 -18.45 -3.66 8.96
N ASP A 60 -18.62 -2.56 8.23
CA ASP A 60 -19.48 -1.45 8.62
C ASP A 60 -20.94 -1.87 8.82
N ARG A 61 -21.41 -2.86 8.04
CA ARG A 61 -22.78 -3.39 8.13
C ARG A 61 -22.97 -4.38 9.28
N GLU A 62 -22.00 -5.26 9.51
CA GLU A 62 -22.19 -6.45 10.35
C GLU A 62 -21.59 -6.34 11.75
N THR A 63 -20.55 -5.52 11.98
CA THR A 63 -19.89 -5.51 13.30
C THR A 63 -20.65 -4.71 14.34
N GLY A 64 -21.50 -3.75 13.95
CA GLY A 64 -22.42 -3.01 14.83
C GLY A 64 -21.80 -2.26 16.02
N THR A 65 -20.48 -2.37 16.21
CA THR A 65 -19.72 -2.00 17.42
C THR A 65 -18.62 -0.99 17.11
N GLY A 66 -18.42 -0.62 15.84
CA GLY A 66 -17.35 0.30 15.41
C GLY A 66 -15.95 -0.32 15.44
N GLU A 67 -15.77 -1.52 16.00
CA GLU A 67 -14.51 -2.26 15.93
C GLU A 67 -14.33 -2.88 14.54
N LYS A 68 -13.30 -2.41 13.83
CA LYS A 68 -12.88 -2.94 12.54
C LYS A 68 -11.68 -3.87 12.73
N ASN A 69 -11.73 -5.04 12.12
CA ASN A 69 -10.59 -5.97 12.16
C ASN A 69 -9.58 -5.60 11.07
N PHE A 70 -8.30 -5.64 11.43
CA PHE A 70 -7.20 -5.53 10.46
C PHE A 70 -7.33 -6.60 9.37
N ILE A 71 -7.04 -6.21 8.14
CA ILE A 71 -7.18 -7.06 6.96
C ILE A 71 -5.77 -7.46 6.48
N SER A 72 -5.58 -8.75 6.22
CA SER A 72 -4.43 -9.24 5.44
C SER A 72 -4.75 -9.08 3.96
N PHE A 73 -3.87 -8.40 3.23
CA PHE A 73 -4.03 -8.16 1.80
C PHE A 73 -3.08 -9.04 1.01
N CYS A 74 -3.64 -9.81 0.08
CA CYS A 74 -2.86 -10.56 -0.89
C CYS A 74 -2.50 -9.68 -2.09
N MET A 75 -1.23 -9.66 -2.47
CA MET A 75 -0.73 -8.87 -3.60
C MET A 75 -1.04 -9.49 -4.98
N VAL A 76 -1.92 -10.49 -5.07
CA VAL A 76 -2.56 -10.91 -6.33
C VAL A 76 -3.92 -10.22 -6.51
N CYS A 77 -3.94 -8.88 -6.48
CA CYS A 77 -5.16 -8.12 -6.72
C CYS A 77 -5.37 -7.77 -8.21
N LYS A 78 -4.34 -7.92 -9.06
CA LYS A 78 -4.45 -7.65 -10.50
C LYS A 78 -5.43 -8.61 -11.21
N ASP A 79 -5.48 -9.89 -10.82
CA ASP A 79 -5.86 -10.93 -11.81
C ASP A 79 -7.08 -11.80 -11.45
N LEU A 80 -7.67 -11.64 -10.27
CA LEU A 80 -8.83 -12.43 -9.83
C LEU A 80 -10.18 -11.77 -10.12
N GLY A 81 -10.26 -11.01 -11.21
CA GLY A 81 -11.49 -10.33 -11.67
C GLY A 81 -11.75 -8.96 -11.05
N SER A 82 -10.83 -8.43 -10.22
CA SER A 82 -10.94 -7.05 -9.69
C SER A 82 -10.37 -5.99 -10.62
N ASN A 83 -9.41 -6.36 -11.47
CA ASN A 83 -8.63 -5.45 -12.31
C ASN A 83 -8.08 -4.22 -11.55
N ARG A 84 -7.60 -4.42 -10.31
CA ARG A 84 -7.05 -3.36 -9.46
C ARG A 84 -5.57 -3.60 -9.20
N ILE A 85 -4.79 -2.54 -9.29
CA ILE A 85 -3.36 -2.57 -8.94
C ILE A 85 -3.25 -2.75 -7.42
N CYS A 86 -2.31 -3.58 -6.95
CA CYS A 86 -2.16 -3.90 -5.53
C CYS A 86 -1.99 -2.67 -4.65
N HIS A 87 -1.27 -1.66 -5.15
CA HIS A 87 -1.16 -0.34 -4.52
C HIS A 87 -2.51 0.29 -4.16
N HIS A 88 -3.53 0.18 -5.01
CA HIS A 88 -4.86 0.76 -4.76
C HIS A 88 -5.52 0.15 -3.52
N GLU A 89 -5.47 -1.17 -3.39
CA GLU A 89 -6.08 -1.87 -2.25
C GLU A 89 -5.32 -1.57 -0.95
N LEU A 90 -3.99 -1.47 -1.01
CA LEU A 90 -3.17 -1.08 0.14
C LEU A 90 -3.41 0.37 0.57
N GLU A 91 -3.48 1.33 -0.35
CA GLU A 91 -3.82 2.71 -0.01
C GLU A 91 -5.22 2.82 0.57
N THR A 92 -6.19 2.11 -0.01
CA THR A 92 -7.57 2.06 0.52
C THR A 92 -7.59 1.52 1.95
N ALA A 93 -6.85 0.43 2.21
CA ALA A 93 -6.73 -0.13 3.55
C ALA A 93 -6.05 0.84 4.53
N ARG A 94 -4.97 1.49 4.09
CA ARG A 94 -4.18 2.44 4.88
C ARG A 94 -5.02 3.63 5.32
N ILE A 95 -5.70 4.32 4.41
CA ILE A 95 -6.50 5.51 4.75
C ILE A 95 -7.69 5.19 5.68
N ASN A 96 -8.12 3.92 5.70
CA ASN A 96 -9.16 3.44 6.61
C ASN A 96 -8.61 2.80 7.91
N GLY A 97 -7.29 2.79 8.10
CA GLY A 97 -6.65 2.20 9.29
C GLY A 97 -6.75 0.66 9.38
N LEU A 98 -6.97 -0.03 8.26
CA LEU A 98 -7.17 -1.49 8.21
C LEU A 98 -5.99 -2.27 7.64
N LEU A 99 -4.93 -1.59 7.24
CA LEU A 99 -3.74 -2.24 6.70
C LEU A 99 -3.03 -3.01 7.82
N GLY A 100 -3.19 -4.34 7.83
CA GLY A 100 -2.66 -5.22 8.88
C GLY A 100 -1.43 -6.03 8.46
N ASN A 101 -1.57 -6.82 7.39
CA ASN A 101 -0.54 -7.74 6.91
C ASN A 101 -0.58 -7.77 5.37
N ILE A 102 0.55 -8.09 4.73
CA ILE A 102 0.65 -8.19 3.27
C ILE A 102 1.19 -9.57 2.89
N ASP A 103 0.48 -10.29 2.04
CA ASP A 103 0.99 -11.49 1.39
C ASP A 103 1.70 -11.09 0.08
N ALA A 104 3.02 -11.22 0.08
CA ALA A 104 3.92 -10.74 -0.95
C ALA A 104 4.12 -11.73 -2.09
N ASN A 105 3.29 -11.56 -3.11
CA ASN A 105 3.33 -12.30 -4.35
C ASN A 105 2.90 -11.39 -5.52
N THR A 106 2.90 -11.93 -6.73
CA THR A 106 2.36 -11.26 -7.91
C THR A 106 1.61 -12.25 -8.79
N GLY A 107 0.79 -11.71 -9.66
CA GLY A 107 0.04 -12.45 -10.66
C GLY A 107 0.64 -12.31 -12.07
N ASP A 108 -0.12 -12.72 -13.08
CA ASP A 108 0.17 -12.40 -14.48
C ASP A 108 -1.07 -11.69 -15.07
N PRO A 109 -0.95 -10.43 -15.53
CA PRO A 109 -2.05 -9.63 -16.05
C PRO A 109 -2.85 -10.28 -17.20
N GLN A 110 -2.27 -11.26 -17.89
CA GLN A 110 -2.91 -11.96 -19.01
C GLN A 110 -3.61 -13.25 -18.55
N ILE A 111 -3.47 -13.62 -17.29
CA ILE A 111 -3.91 -14.88 -16.71
C ILE A 111 -4.95 -14.59 -15.63
N GLY A 112 -6.23 -14.85 -15.92
CA GLY A 112 -7.35 -14.59 -15.00
C GLY A 112 -7.49 -15.57 -13.82
N TRP A 113 -6.40 -16.21 -13.40
CA TRP A 113 -6.35 -17.08 -12.22
C TRP A 113 -5.09 -16.83 -11.41
N ASP A 114 -5.11 -17.29 -10.17
CA ASP A 114 -4.01 -17.05 -9.25
C ASP A 114 -2.76 -17.85 -9.59
N THR A 115 -1.67 -17.15 -9.89
CA THR A 115 -0.39 -17.78 -10.22
C THR A 115 0.55 -17.90 -9.03
N ASP A 116 0.30 -17.19 -7.93
CA ASP A 116 1.15 -17.12 -6.72
C ASP A 116 2.65 -16.99 -7.07
N GLN A 117 3.02 -16.06 -7.94
CA GLN A 117 4.42 -15.85 -8.32
C GLN A 117 5.14 -15.01 -7.27
N PHE A 118 6.45 -15.19 -7.12
CA PHE A 118 7.25 -14.26 -6.33
C PHE A 118 7.25 -12.88 -7.00
N MET A 119 7.13 -11.82 -6.20
CA MET A 119 7.16 -10.45 -6.74
C MET A 119 8.56 -10.11 -7.25
N THR A 120 8.67 -9.90 -8.56
CA THR A 120 9.93 -9.51 -9.22
C THR A 120 9.85 -8.13 -9.89
N ASP A 121 8.66 -7.55 -10.00
CA ASP A 121 8.46 -6.19 -10.54
C ASP A 121 8.82 -5.13 -9.50
N ILE A 122 9.93 -4.43 -9.75
CA ILE A 122 10.45 -3.37 -8.86
C ILE A 122 9.52 -2.16 -8.83
N ALA A 123 8.84 -1.83 -9.93
CA ALA A 123 7.93 -0.69 -9.97
C ALA A 123 6.72 -0.94 -9.06
N GLU A 124 6.11 -2.12 -9.16
CA GLU A 124 5.00 -2.51 -8.29
C GLU A 124 5.44 -2.61 -6.83
N ALA A 125 6.60 -3.19 -6.55
CA ALA A 125 7.16 -3.24 -5.20
C ALA A 125 7.39 -1.84 -4.62
N THR A 126 7.86 -0.88 -5.44
CA THR A 126 8.04 0.52 -5.03
C THR A 126 6.71 1.15 -4.62
N LEU A 127 5.64 0.94 -5.40
CA LEU A 127 4.30 1.45 -5.05
C LEU A 127 3.76 0.80 -3.76
N VAL A 128 3.89 -0.53 -3.61
CA VAL A 128 3.49 -1.25 -2.39
C VAL A 128 4.22 -0.70 -1.16
N MET A 129 5.54 -0.54 -1.26
CA MET A 129 6.34 -0.02 -0.16
C MET A 129 6.01 1.45 0.14
N GLN A 130 5.55 2.23 -0.85
CA GLN A 130 5.10 3.60 -0.64
C GLN A 130 3.92 3.64 0.34
N SER A 131 2.92 2.78 0.15
CA SER A 131 1.78 2.67 1.07
C SER A 131 2.21 2.25 2.47
N VAL A 132 3.16 1.31 2.57
CA VAL A 132 3.67 0.81 3.86
C VAL A 132 4.42 1.91 4.61
N VAL A 133 5.28 2.68 3.93
CA VAL A 133 6.00 3.80 4.54
C VAL A 133 5.02 4.89 4.98
N ARG A 134 4.03 5.23 4.15
CA ARG A 134 2.96 6.20 4.49
C ARG A 134 2.07 5.74 5.65
N ASN A 135 1.99 4.43 5.92
CA ASN A 135 1.28 3.88 7.06
C ASN A 135 2.09 3.96 8.37
N GLY A 136 3.37 4.35 8.30
CA GLY A 136 4.30 4.27 9.43
C GLY A 136 4.84 2.84 9.67
N GLY A 137 4.78 1.98 8.66
CA GLY A 137 5.14 0.56 8.75
C GLY A 137 3.91 -0.36 8.79
N ILE A 138 4.12 -1.63 9.15
CA ILE A 138 3.08 -2.68 9.08
C ILE A 138 2.92 -3.48 10.38
N ALA A 139 3.40 -2.96 11.51
CA ALA A 139 3.22 -3.64 12.80
C ALA A 139 1.74 -3.70 13.22
N PRO A 140 1.26 -4.82 13.80
CA PRO A 140 2.01 -6.01 14.25
C PRO A 140 2.30 -7.04 13.14
N GLY A 141 1.71 -6.90 11.96
CA GLY A 141 1.89 -7.81 10.84
C GLY A 141 3.23 -7.62 10.12
N GLY A 142 3.27 -8.12 8.89
CA GLY A 142 4.48 -8.15 8.09
C GLY A 142 4.24 -8.42 6.62
N PHE A 143 5.34 -8.73 5.93
CA PHE A 143 5.27 -9.38 4.63
C PHE A 143 5.33 -10.89 4.83
N ASN A 144 4.44 -11.62 4.16
CA ASN A 144 4.44 -13.07 4.10
C ASN A 144 4.61 -13.49 2.64
N PHE A 145 5.61 -14.29 2.28
CA PHE A 145 5.73 -14.79 0.90
C PHE A 145 4.74 -15.95 0.65
N ASP A 146 3.48 -15.62 0.42
CA ASP A 146 2.47 -16.56 -0.11
C ASP A 146 2.66 -16.76 -1.61
N ALA A 147 3.84 -17.27 -1.97
CA ALA A 147 4.28 -17.49 -3.33
C ALA A 147 4.83 -18.90 -3.48
N LYS A 148 4.77 -19.44 -4.71
CA LYS A 148 5.24 -20.78 -5.04
C LYS A 148 6.18 -20.77 -6.24
N LEU A 149 7.11 -21.71 -6.24
CA LEU A 149 7.95 -21.99 -7.40
C LEU A 149 7.10 -22.30 -8.64
N ARG A 150 7.70 -22.08 -9.81
CA ARG A 150 7.07 -22.53 -11.05
C ARG A 150 7.11 -24.04 -11.10
N ARG A 151 6.13 -24.63 -11.80
CA ARG A 151 5.98 -26.09 -11.88
C ARG A 151 7.25 -26.78 -12.39
N GLU A 152 7.97 -26.11 -13.29
CA GLU A 152 9.21 -26.61 -13.90
C GLU A 152 10.47 -26.26 -13.09
N SER A 153 10.36 -25.42 -12.05
CA SER A 153 11.45 -25.14 -11.09
C SER A 153 11.44 -26.21 -10.00
N THR A 154 12.13 -27.32 -10.26
CA THR A 154 12.08 -28.53 -9.45
C THR A 154 13.26 -28.69 -8.49
N ASP A 155 14.29 -27.87 -8.64
CA ASP A 155 15.50 -28.02 -7.86
C ASP A 155 15.33 -27.37 -6.49
N VAL A 156 15.95 -27.96 -5.46
CA VAL A 156 15.81 -27.45 -4.08
C VAL A 156 16.38 -26.04 -3.94
N GLU A 157 17.41 -25.71 -4.73
CA GLU A 157 18.01 -24.37 -4.76
C GLU A 157 17.06 -23.29 -5.30
N ASP A 158 16.09 -23.65 -6.14
CA ASP A 158 15.09 -22.72 -6.66
C ASP A 158 14.29 -22.06 -5.53
N LEU A 159 14.06 -22.78 -4.42
CA LEU A 159 13.41 -22.22 -3.23
C LEU A 159 14.19 -21.02 -2.70
N PHE A 160 15.51 -21.12 -2.61
CA PHE A 160 16.35 -20.03 -2.11
C PHE A 160 16.43 -18.90 -3.12
N ILE A 161 16.63 -19.22 -4.40
CA ILE A 161 16.71 -18.24 -5.49
C ILE A 161 15.44 -17.39 -5.53
N ALA A 162 14.26 -18.02 -5.46
CA ALA A 162 12.98 -17.33 -5.53
C ALA A 162 12.74 -16.41 -4.33
N HIS A 163 13.03 -16.87 -3.10
CA HIS A 163 12.89 -16.04 -1.90
C HIS A 163 13.88 -14.87 -1.88
N VAL A 164 15.14 -15.10 -2.26
CA VAL A 164 16.14 -14.02 -2.36
C VAL A 164 15.69 -12.99 -3.39
N GLY A 165 15.17 -13.43 -4.54
CA GLY A 165 14.61 -12.54 -5.56
C GLY A 165 13.45 -11.70 -5.03
N GLY A 166 12.46 -12.32 -4.40
CA GLY A 166 11.32 -11.60 -3.82
C GLY A 166 11.72 -10.62 -2.71
N MET A 167 12.63 -11.03 -1.82
CA MET A 167 13.15 -10.16 -0.74
C MET A 167 13.93 -8.98 -1.30
N ASP A 168 14.81 -9.20 -2.28
CA ASP A 168 15.62 -8.13 -2.89
C ASP A 168 14.72 -7.14 -3.63
N THR A 169 13.71 -7.61 -4.37
CA THR A 169 12.75 -6.74 -5.05
C THR A 169 11.99 -5.84 -4.07
N MET A 170 11.49 -6.39 -2.96
CA MET A 170 10.82 -5.59 -1.92
C MET A 170 11.77 -4.60 -1.24
N ALA A 171 13.01 -5.02 -0.95
CA ALA A 171 14.02 -4.14 -0.37
C ALA A 171 14.43 -2.99 -1.32
N ARG A 172 14.53 -3.26 -2.62
CA ARG A 172 14.74 -2.23 -3.66
C ARG A 172 13.57 -1.26 -3.71
N GLY A 173 12.34 -1.77 -3.71
CA GLY A 173 11.14 -0.94 -3.67
C GLY A 173 11.16 0.04 -2.48
N LEU A 174 11.54 -0.44 -1.29
CA LEU A 174 11.68 0.39 -0.10
C LEU A 174 12.74 1.49 -0.24
N ARG A 175 13.91 1.16 -0.78
CA ARG A 175 14.98 2.13 -1.03
C ARG A 175 14.56 3.18 -2.05
N ASN A 176 13.81 2.79 -3.09
CA ASN A 176 13.31 3.69 -4.10
C ASN A 176 12.25 4.65 -3.54
N VAL A 177 11.40 4.16 -2.63
CA VAL A 177 10.46 5.02 -1.89
C VAL A 177 11.19 6.05 -1.03
N ALA A 178 12.27 5.67 -0.35
CA ALA A 178 13.07 6.63 0.43
C ALA A 178 13.60 7.76 -0.46
N LYS A 179 14.14 7.44 -1.65
CA LYS A 179 14.56 8.45 -2.63
C LYS A 179 13.42 9.35 -3.10
N LEU A 180 12.22 8.79 -3.35
CA LEU A 180 11.05 9.59 -3.75
C LEU A 180 10.60 10.57 -2.67
N ILE A 181 10.72 10.17 -1.40
CA ILE A 181 10.38 11.03 -0.27
C ILE A 181 11.44 12.13 -0.10
N GLU A 182 12.73 11.79 -0.24
CA GLU A 182 13.83 12.76 -0.20
C GLU A 182 13.75 13.78 -1.34
N ASP A 183 13.42 13.35 -2.55
CA ASP A 183 13.25 14.21 -3.71
C ASP A 183 12.04 15.16 -3.57
N GLY A 184 10.93 14.67 -3.02
CA GLY A 184 9.76 15.48 -2.71
C GLY A 184 8.94 15.96 -3.91
N SER A 185 9.43 15.84 -5.15
CA SER A 185 8.75 16.41 -6.34
C SER A 185 7.36 15.80 -6.57
N LEU A 186 7.17 14.51 -6.31
CA LEU A 186 5.83 13.88 -6.39
C LEU A 186 4.87 14.42 -5.33
N ALA A 187 5.35 14.68 -4.11
CA ALA A 187 4.53 15.24 -3.04
C ALA A 187 4.15 16.69 -3.36
N GLU A 188 5.07 17.46 -3.94
CA GLU A 188 4.84 18.82 -4.39
C GLU A 188 3.77 18.88 -5.51
N LEU A 189 3.82 17.98 -6.49
CA LEU A 189 2.79 17.89 -7.54
C LEU A 189 1.39 17.67 -6.96
N VAL A 190 1.27 16.82 -5.93
CA VAL A 190 -0.01 16.58 -5.24
C VAL A 190 -0.43 17.82 -4.45
N LEU A 191 0.47 18.43 -3.69
CA LEU A 191 0.18 19.65 -2.93
C LEU A 191 -0.33 20.78 -3.84
N ASN A 192 0.40 21.06 -4.92
CA ASN A 192 0.03 22.08 -5.89
C ASN A 192 -1.32 21.80 -6.57
N ARG A 193 -1.68 20.52 -6.74
CA ARG A 193 -2.98 20.13 -7.30
C ARG A 193 -4.14 20.44 -6.36
N TYR A 194 -3.95 20.31 -5.06
CA TYR A 194 -5.00 20.50 -4.05
C TYR A 194 -4.94 21.85 -3.33
N GLN A 195 -4.02 22.75 -3.69
CA GLN A 195 -3.84 24.08 -3.08
C GLN A 195 -5.12 24.94 -2.96
N SER A 196 -6.13 24.71 -3.81
CA SER A 196 -7.39 25.44 -3.72
C SER A 196 -8.18 25.14 -2.45
N PHE A 197 -7.95 23.98 -1.83
CA PHE A 197 -8.56 23.60 -0.55
C PHE A 197 -7.97 24.37 0.63
N ASP A 198 -6.74 24.90 0.50
CA ASP A 198 -6.12 25.78 1.50
C ASP A 198 -6.64 27.24 1.45
N SER A 199 -7.53 27.56 0.50
CA SER A 199 -8.18 28.87 0.41
C SER A 199 -9.31 29.02 1.44
N GLU A 200 -9.78 30.25 1.66
CA GLU A 200 -10.89 30.53 2.61
C GLU A 200 -12.14 29.70 2.30
N LEU A 201 -12.54 29.60 1.02
CA LEU A 201 -13.69 28.78 0.63
C LEU A 201 -13.37 27.28 0.74
N GLY A 202 -12.17 26.86 0.33
CA GLY A 202 -11.73 25.47 0.43
C GLY A 202 -11.78 24.96 1.87
N ALA A 203 -11.26 25.74 2.82
CA ALA A 203 -11.28 25.44 4.23
C ALA A 203 -12.71 25.37 4.81
N LEU A 204 -13.63 26.21 4.32
CA LEU A 204 -15.05 26.13 4.69
C LEU A 204 -15.70 24.84 4.20
N VAL A 205 -15.34 24.38 2.99
CA VAL A 205 -15.82 23.11 2.43
C VAL A 205 -15.28 21.92 3.23
N GLU A 206 -13.97 21.88 3.49
CA GLU A 206 -13.36 20.80 4.29
C GLU A 206 -13.89 20.73 5.72
N ALA A 207 -14.18 21.88 6.32
CA ALA A 207 -14.77 21.97 7.66
C ALA A 207 -16.27 21.62 7.69
N GLY A 208 -16.91 21.34 6.54
CA GLY A 208 -18.34 21.07 6.44
C GLY A 208 -19.23 22.27 6.80
N LYS A 209 -18.70 23.50 6.65
CA LYS A 209 -19.40 24.76 6.97
C LYS A 209 -19.97 25.45 5.74
N ALA A 210 -19.57 25.04 4.54
CA ALA A 210 -20.17 25.50 3.29
C ALA A 210 -21.46 24.72 3.01
N ASP A 211 -22.56 25.43 2.80
CA ASP A 211 -23.83 24.88 2.33
C ASP A 211 -24.01 25.10 0.82
N PHE A 212 -25.05 24.50 0.24
CA PHE A 212 -25.32 24.63 -1.19
C PHE A 212 -25.66 26.07 -1.59
N ASP A 213 -26.31 26.85 -0.74
CA ASP A 213 -26.66 28.24 -1.04
C ASP A 213 -25.40 29.12 -1.18
N LEU A 214 -24.42 28.96 -0.29
CA LEU A 214 -23.12 29.63 -0.37
C LEU A 214 -22.36 29.21 -1.63
N LEU A 215 -22.30 27.91 -1.91
CA LEU A 215 -21.57 27.36 -3.06
C LEU A 215 -22.20 27.77 -4.40
N GLU A 216 -23.53 27.79 -4.49
CA GLU A 216 -24.25 28.26 -5.67
C GLU A 216 -23.93 29.72 -5.95
N LYS A 217 -24.02 30.59 -4.92
CA LYS A 217 -23.68 32.00 -5.07
C LYS A 217 -22.24 32.19 -5.55
N LYS A 218 -21.29 31.44 -4.99
CA LYS A 218 -19.88 31.48 -5.40
C LYS A 218 -19.67 30.97 -6.82
N ALA A 219 -20.34 29.90 -7.21
CA ALA A 219 -20.29 29.38 -8.57
C ALA A 219 -20.87 30.36 -9.60
N MET A 220 -21.89 31.15 -9.25
CA MET A 220 -22.47 32.18 -10.12
C MET A 220 -21.61 33.45 -10.19
N GLU A 221 -20.86 33.77 -9.13
CA GLU A 221 -19.85 34.85 -9.13
C GLU A 221 -18.63 34.49 -10.00
N TRP A 222 -18.29 33.21 -10.05
CA TRP A 222 -17.19 32.70 -10.86
C TRP A 222 -17.65 32.47 -12.30
N GLY A 223 -16.85 32.94 -13.26
CA GLY A 223 -17.04 32.64 -14.67
C GLY A 223 -16.50 31.25 -15.02
N GLU A 224 -16.02 31.09 -16.26
CA GLU A 224 -15.40 29.85 -16.72
C GLU A 224 -14.19 29.47 -15.85
N LEU A 225 -14.23 28.28 -15.25
CA LEU A 225 -13.16 27.77 -14.41
C LEU A 225 -11.98 27.30 -15.27
N GLN A 226 -10.78 27.68 -14.86
CA GLN A 226 -9.55 27.17 -15.47
C GLN A 226 -9.19 25.85 -14.80
N VAL A 227 -9.20 24.75 -15.57
CA VAL A 227 -8.80 23.43 -15.08
C VAL A 227 -7.29 23.25 -15.28
N PRO A 228 -6.47 23.17 -14.21
CA PRO A 228 -5.04 22.99 -14.35
C PRO A 228 -4.69 21.58 -14.86
N SER A 229 -3.63 21.49 -15.66
CA SER A 229 -3.11 20.21 -16.16
C SER A 229 -2.65 19.30 -15.01
N ALA A 230 -3.00 18.01 -15.08
CA ALA A 230 -2.70 17.03 -14.03
C ALA A 230 -1.25 16.51 -14.03
N LYS A 231 -0.50 16.73 -15.12
CA LYS A 231 0.92 16.36 -15.24
C LYS A 231 1.21 14.88 -14.97
N GLN A 232 0.33 13.97 -15.42
CA GLN A 232 0.48 12.53 -15.17
C GLN A 232 1.80 11.98 -15.73
N GLU A 233 2.15 12.34 -16.96
CA GLU A 233 3.37 11.86 -17.62
C GLU A 233 4.64 12.37 -16.93
N LEU A 234 4.59 13.58 -16.36
CA LEU A 234 5.67 14.11 -15.53
C LEU A 234 5.80 13.32 -14.22
N ALA A 235 4.67 13.00 -13.56
CA ALA A 235 4.68 12.19 -12.36
C ALA A 235 5.22 10.77 -12.62
N GLU A 236 4.84 10.16 -13.76
CA GLU A 236 5.38 8.86 -14.19
C GLU A 236 6.89 8.94 -14.47
N MET A 237 7.37 10.00 -15.11
CA MET A 237 8.80 10.22 -15.34
C MET A 237 9.60 10.37 -14.04
N ILE A 238 9.09 11.14 -13.08
CA ILE A 238 9.71 11.29 -11.75
C ILE A 238 9.73 9.93 -11.04
N PHE A 239 8.61 9.19 -11.06
CA PHE A 239 8.55 7.86 -10.47
C PHE A 239 9.55 6.89 -11.10
N GLN A 240 9.67 6.89 -12.43
CA GLN A 240 10.62 6.03 -13.14
C GLN A 240 12.08 6.38 -12.84
N SER A 241 12.38 7.65 -12.53
CA SER A 241 13.76 8.09 -12.27
C SER A 241 14.40 7.47 -11.02
N VAL A 242 13.59 6.92 -10.10
CA VAL A 242 14.09 6.31 -8.86
C VAL A 242 14.21 4.78 -8.92
N LEU A 243 13.64 4.14 -9.96
CA LEU A 243 13.57 2.68 -10.09
C LEU A 243 14.95 2.04 -10.26
#